data_AF-A0A7J8Y7V6-F1
#
_entry.id   AF-A0A7J8Y7V6-F1
#
_cell.length_a   1.000
_cell.length_b   1.000
_cell.length_c   1.000
_cell.angle_alpha   90.00
_cell.angle_beta   90.00
_cell.angle_gamma   90.00
#
_symmetry.space_group_name_H-M   'P 1'
#
loop_
_entity.id
_entity.type
_entity.pdbx_description
1 polymer ?
#
loop_
_entity_poly.entity_id
_entity_poly.type
_entity_poly.pdbx_seq_one_letter_code
_entity_poly.pdbx_strand_id
1 'polypeptide(L)'
;MWFGMWWAELKTRDYCNEDNVLEGGNEKLIEELKDMTWLILAPNLKTLSIFGCAKMEEILSEGKLGVIGIPYPKPFLKLESLDLRLLPKLKSIYWDALPFPCLKYIFTIDCDELKKLPLNSDSAKGNLLTIEGNENWWATIEWENEATRDVFLPSFKPVVLEIAEWLILM
;
A
#
# COMPACT_ATOMS: atom_id res chain seq x y z
N MET A 1 30.12 -8.74 2.55
CA MET A 1 29.87 -7.74 3.61
C MET A 1 29.52 -6.45 2.91
N TRP A 2 28.32 -5.91 3.12
CA TRP A 2 27.89 -4.50 2.94
C TRP A 2 26.34 -4.44 2.87
N PHE A 3 25.67 -4.92 3.93
CA PHE A 3 24.20 -4.81 4.10
C PHE A 3 23.81 -3.78 5.18
N GLY A 4 24.77 -2.98 5.65
CA GLY A 4 24.64 -2.26 6.93
C GLY A 4 24.53 -0.74 6.86
N MET A 5 24.36 -0.13 5.68
CA MET A 5 24.46 1.35 5.58
C MET A 5 23.22 2.08 5.06
N TRP A 6 22.09 1.40 4.81
CA TRP A 6 20.93 2.07 4.22
C TRP A 6 19.74 2.28 5.16
N TRP A 7 19.97 2.39 6.48
CA TRP A 7 18.88 2.47 7.46
C TRP A 7 18.89 3.69 8.39
N ALA A 8 19.67 4.72 8.07
CA ALA A 8 19.65 5.97 8.83
C ALA A 8 19.54 7.16 7.86
N GLU A 9 18.32 7.69 7.73
CA GLU A 9 17.97 9.11 7.55
C GLU A 9 16.64 9.26 6.81
N LEU A 10 15.53 9.23 7.56
CA LEU A 10 14.25 9.77 7.10
C LEU A 10 13.66 10.62 8.24
N LYS A 11 14.11 11.87 8.31
CA LYS A 11 13.44 12.92 9.10
C LYS A 11 12.48 13.70 8.19
N THR A 12 11.20 13.57 8.51
CA THR A 12 10.08 14.50 8.33
C THR A 12 10.33 15.83 7.58
N ARG A 13 9.70 16.02 6.41
CA ARG A 13 8.65 17.02 6.11
C ARG A 13 8.45 17.20 4.60
N ASP A 14 7.17 17.27 4.22
CA ASP A 14 6.52 18.00 3.11
C ASP A 14 7.24 18.30 1.80
N TYR A 15 6.45 18.05 0.74
CA TYR A 15 6.65 18.33 -0.69
C TYR A 15 7.56 17.38 -1.48
N CYS A 16 7.03 17.04 -2.65
CA CYS A 16 7.51 16.11 -3.65
C CYS A 16 8.99 16.38 -4.01
N ASN A 17 9.90 15.55 -3.52
CA ASN A 17 11.16 15.34 -4.20
C ASN A 17 11.04 14.09 -5.06
N GLU A 18 11.16 14.30 -6.36
CA GLU A 18 11.36 13.29 -7.41
C GLU A 18 12.68 12.50 -7.25
N ASP A 19 13.28 12.44 -6.06
CA ASP A 19 14.63 11.90 -5.86
C ASP A 19 14.66 10.57 -5.10
N ASN A 20 13.72 9.68 -5.42
CA ASN A 20 13.98 8.24 -5.35
C ASN A 20 14.13 7.63 -6.75
N VAL A 21 14.41 8.45 -7.77
CA VAL A 21 14.86 7.96 -9.07
C VAL A 21 16.21 7.30 -8.84
N LEU A 22 16.23 5.97 -8.96
CA LEU A 22 17.46 5.22 -9.18
C LEU A 22 17.99 5.59 -10.57
N GLU A 23 18.58 6.79 -10.72
CA GLU A 23 19.30 7.17 -11.93
C GLU A 23 20.47 6.21 -12.10
N GLY A 24 20.26 5.18 -12.92
CA GLY A 24 21.21 4.08 -13.06
C GLY A 24 20.57 2.80 -13.57
N GLY A 25 19.80 2.85 -14.66
CA GLY A 25 19.40 1.66 -15.43
C GLY A 25 18.48 0.65 -14.72
N ASN A 26 17.99 0.96 -13.51
CA ASN A 26 17.13 0.08 -12.71
C ASN A 26 15.64 0.41 -12.80
N GLU A 27 15.26 1.52 -13.47
CA GLU A 27 13.86 1.91 -13.70
C GLU A 27 13.07 0.78 -14.37
N LYS A 28 13.67 0.10 -15.36
CA LYS A 28 13.08 -1.06 -16.03
C LYS A 28 12.84 -2.25 -15.09
N LEU A 29 13.69 -2.44 -14.06
CA LEU A 29 13.52 -3.53 -13.10
C LEU A 29 12.35 -3.26 -12.15
N ILE A 30 12.10 -2.00 -11.79
CA ILE A 30 10.96 -1.59 -10.96
C ILE A 30 9.65 -1.78 -11.73
N GLU A 31 9.62 -1.45 -13.03
CA GLU A 31 8.46 -1.73 -13.90
C GLU A 31 8.14 -3.23 -14.05
N GLU A 32 9.11 -4.12 -13.76
CA GLU A 32 8.96 -5.57 -13.88
C GLU A 32 8.63 -6.26 -12.54
N LEU A 33 8.63 -5.53 -11.42
CA LEU A 33 8.26 -6.07 -10.11
C LEU A 33 6.78 -6.45 -10.08
N LYS A 34 6.51 -7.75 -9.95
CA LYS A 34 5.16 -8.30 -9.87
C LYS A 34 4.64 -8.46 -8.44
N ASP A 35 5.55 -8.65 -7.48
CA ASP A 35 5.26 -8.78 -6.06
C ASP A 35 6.46 -8.44 -5.16
N MET A 36 6.20 -8.25 -3.88
CA MET A 36 7.18 -7.99 -2.83
C MET A 36 7.09 -9.02 -1.70
N THR A 37 7.00 -10.29 -2.06
CA THR A 37 6.90 -11.39 -1.08
C THR A 37 8.06 -11.39 -0.06
N TRP A 38 9.22 -10.82 -0.40
CA TRP A 38 10.37 -10.66 0.51
C TRP A 38 10.08 -9.82 1.76
N LEU A 39 9.01 -9.03 1.80
CA LEU A 39 8.60 -8.22 2.95
C LEU A 39 8.27 -9.06 4.20
N ILE A 40 8.01 -10.37 4.05
CA ILE A 40 7.89 -11.30 5.19
C ILE A 40 9.14 -11.31 6.07
N LEU A 41 10.30 -10.98 5.52
CA LEU A 41 11.58 -10.93 6.22
C LEU A 41 11.79 -9.60 6.95
N ALA A 42 10.85 -8.67 6.85
CA ALA A 42 10.88 -7.36 7.50
C ALA A 42 9.76 -7.20 8.55
N PRO A 43 9.75 -8.00 9.64
CA PRO A 43 8.67 -7.98 10.64
C PRO A 43 8.57 -6.67 11.43
N ASN A 44 9.59 -5.81 11.35
CA ASN A 44 9.63 -4.50 12.00
C ASN A 44 9.30 -3.34 11.06
N LEU A 45 8.82 -3.63 9.84
CA LEU A 45 8.46 -2.59 8.88
C LEU A 45 7.32 -1.73 9.44
N LYS A 46 7.56 -0.41 9.47
CA LYS A 46 6.60 0.60 9.94
C LYS A 46 5.94 1.37 8.81
N THR A 47 6.65 1.57 7.72
CA THR A 47 6.16 2.31 6.56
C THR A 47 6.44 1.50 5.31
N LEU A 48 5.43 1.35 4.47
CA LEU A 48 5.55 0.75 3.15
C LEU A 48 5.03 1.77 2.13
N SER A 49 5.89 2.21 1.23
CA SER A 49 5.53 3.08 0.10
C SER A 49 5.91 2.38 -1.20
N ILE A 50 4.96 2.31 -2.13
CA ILE A 50 5.14 1.69 -3.45
C ILE A 50 4.61 2.66 -4.49
N PHE A 51 5.47 3.01 -5.45
CA PHE A 51 5.17 4.00 -6.47
C PHE A 51 5.55 3.47 -7.85
N GLY A 52 4.67 3.64 -8.84
CA GLY A 52 5.00 3.47 -10.27
C GLY A 52 5.26 2.03 -10.74
N CYS A 53 4.87 1.01 -9.96
CA CYS A 53 5.05 -0.39 -10.35
C CYS A 53 3.89 -0.88 -11.23
N ALA A 54 3.92 -0.51 -12.52
CA ALA A 54 2.81 -0.73 -13.46
C ALA A 54 2.42 -2.20 -13.72
N LYS A 55 3.31 -3.17 -13.43
CA LYS A 55 3.04 -4.62 -13.58
C LYS A 55 2.76 -5.33 -12.25
N MET A 56 2.75 -4.61 -11.13
CA MET A 56 2.49 -5.20 -9.83
C MET A 56 1.03 -5.62 -9.72
N GLU A 57 0.78 -6.90 -9.45
CA GLU A 57 -0.57 -7.43 -9.27
C GLU A 57 -0.88 -7.71 -7.80
N GLU A 58 0.13 -8.08 -7.02
CA GLU A 58 0.01 -8.43 -5.61
C GLU A 58 1.19 -7.83 -4.83
N ILE A 59 1.00 -7.28 -3.63
CA ILE A 59 2.15 -6.89 -2.78
C ILE A 59 2.78 -8.12 -2.15
N LEU A 60 1.96 -9.02 -1.60
CA LEU A 60 2.39 -10.28 -1.01
C LEU A 60 1.71 -11.43 -1.75
N SER A 61 2.50 -12.25 -2.46
CA SER A 61 1.95 -13.30 -3.31
C SER A 61 1.70 -14.60 -2.55
N GLU A 62 0.46 -15.09 -2.59
CA GLU A 62 0.01 -16.32 -1.92
C GLU A 62 0.80 -17.54 -2.40
N GLY A 63 0.88 -17.72 -3.72
CA GLY A 63 1.52 -18.88 -4.33
C GLY A 63 3.00 -19.00 -4.00
N LYS A 64 3.68 -17.88 -3.71
CA LYS A 64 5.10 -17.88 -3.32
C LYS A 64 5.30 -18.13 -1.83
N LEU A 65 4.35 -17.75 -0.97
CA LEU A 65 4.46 -17.97 0.48
C LEU A 65 4.27 -19.43 0.88
N GLY A 66 3.41 -20.18 0.17
CA GLY A 66 3.28 -21.63 0.35
C GLY A 66 4.58 -22.40 0.08
N VAL A 67 5.43 -21.91 -0.82
CA VAL A 67 6.72 -22.55 -1.18
C VAL A 67 7.80 -22.32 -0.11
N ILE A 68 7.74 -21.19 0.61
CA ILE A 68 8.73 -20.83 1.64
C ILE A 68 8.48 -21.60 2.96
N GLY A 69 7.36 -22.33 3.05
CA GLY A 69 7.07 -23.21 4.19
C GLY A 69 6.81 -22.45 5.50
N ILE A 70 6.50 -21.15 5.42
CA ILE A 70 6.03 -20.37 6.58
C ILE A 70 4.51 -20.56 6.64
N PRO A 71 3.98 -21.31 7.62
CA PRO A 71 2.55 -21.38 7.80
C PRO A 71 2.08 -20.01 8.27
N TYR A 72 1.31 -19.32 7.43
CA TYR A 72 0.60 -18.08 7.77
C TYR A 72 1.50 -17.04 8.45
N PRO A 73 2.47 -16.43 7.72
CA PRO A 73 3.10 -15.23 8.23
C PRO A 73 1.99 -14.23 8.55
N LYS A 74 2.08 -13.59 9.72
CA LYS A 74 1.30 -12.37 10.01
C LYS A 74 2.19 -11.19 9.64
N PRO A 75 2.26 -10.80 8.35
CA PRO A 75 3.06 -9.65 7.94
C PRO A 75 2.47 -8.37 8.55
N PHE A 76 3.26 -7.31 8.53
CA PHE A 76 2.77 -5.95 8.82
C PHE A 76 2.23 -5.71 10.24
N LEU A 77 2.60 -6.55 11.23
CA LEU A 77 2.20 -6.36 12.62
C LEU A 77 2.65 -5.02 13.22
N LYS A 78 3.75 -4.43 12.72
CA LYS A 78 4.25 -3.11 13.14
C LYS A 78 4.02 -2.02 12.09
N LEU A 79 3.30 -2.31 11.01
CA LEU A 79 3.06 -1.34 9.95
C LEU A 79 2.14 -0.25 10.48
N GLU A 80 2.58 0.99 10.33
CA GLU A 80 1.88 2.20 10.75
C GLU A 80 1.34 2.98 9.56
N SER A 81 2.01 2.92 8.40
CA SER A 81 1.64 3.65 7.19
C SER A 81 1.82 2.80 5.93
N LEU A 82 0.80 2.81 5.07
CA LEU A 82 0.79 2.18 3.75
C LEU A 82 0.47 3.23 2.68
N ASP A 83 1.34 3.37 1.69
CA ASP A 83 1.24 4.39 0.64
C ASP A 83 1.43 3.72 -0.73
N LEU A 84 0.37 3.72 -1.54
CA LEU A 84 0.27 3.02 -2.81
C LEU A 84 -0.09 4.00 -3.91
N ARG A 85 0.77 4.14 -4.91
CA ARG A 85 0.58 5.15 -5.97
C ARG A 85 0.97 4.63 -7.34
N LEU A 86 0.16 4.94 -8.35
CA LEU A 86 0.42 4.57 -9.75
C LEU A 86 0.63 3.06 -9.91
N LEU A 87 -0.27 2.26 -9.35
CA LEU A 87 -0.24 0.79 -9.39
C LEU A 87 -1.49 0.27 -10.13
N PRO A 88 -1.61 0.54 -11.44
CA PRO A 88 -2.86 0.32 -12.19
C PRO A 88 -3.31 -1.14 -12.23
N LYS A 89 -2.40 -2.10 -12.03
CA LYS A 89 -2.70 -3.55 -12.05
C LYS A 89 -2.78 -4.19 -10.67
N LEU A 90 -2.60 -3.41 -9.59
CA LEU A 90 -2.57 -3.97 -8.25
C LEU A 90 -3.98 -4.42 -7.87
N LYS A 91 -4.16 -5.73 -7.66
CA LYS A 91 -5.45 -6.33 -7.32
C LYS A 91 -5.59 -6.60 -5.82
N SER A 92 -4.48 -6.89 -5.14
CA SER A 92 -4.49 -7.27 -3.74
C SER A 92 -3.21 -6.88 -3.01
N ILE A 93 -3.35 -6.43 -1.76
CA ILE A 93 -2.23 -6.24 -0.84
C ILE A 93 -1.87 -7.59 -0.18
N TYR A 94 -2.89 -8.31 0.30
CA TYR A 94 -2.80 -9.61 0.93
C TYR A 94 -4.13 -10.35 0.72
N TRP A 95 -4.10 -11.67 0.50
CA TRP A 95 -5.30 -12.46 0.17
C TRP A 95 -6.26 -12.65 1.33
N ASP A 96 -5.77 -12.51 2.56
CA ASP A 96 -6.56 -12.62 3.80
C ASP A 96 -6.60 -11.28 4.53
N ALA A 97 -7.50 -11.13 5.49
CA ALA A 97 -7.52 -9.97 6.35
C ALA A 97 -6.31 -9.94 7.30
N LEU A 98 -5.76 -8.75 7.55
CA LEU A 98 -4.65 -8.54 8.47
C LEU A 98 -5.12 -7.75 9.70
N PRO A 99 -4.69 -8.14 10.92
CA PRO A 99 -5.14 -7.50 12.16
C PRO A 99 -4.60 -6.07 12.34
N PHE A 100 -3.58 -5.65 11.59
CA PHE A 100 -3.01 -4.29 11.56
C PHE A 100 -3.04 -3.51 12.89
N PRO A 101 -2.44 -4.04 13.98
CA PRO A 101 -2.60 -3.47 15.31
C PRO A 101 -1.91 -2.09 15.48
N CYS A 102 -1.10 -1.67 14.51
CA CYS A 102 -0.38 -0.38 14.54
C CYS A 102 -0.75 0.54 13.37
N LEU A 103 -1.60 0.11 12.43
CA LEU A 103 -1.87 0.86 11.21
C LEU A 103 -2.68 2.11 11.53
N LYS A 104 -2.21 3.25 11.00
CA LYS A 104 -2.79 4.58 11.22
C LYS A 104 -3.17 5.25 9.91
N TYR A 105 -2.50 4.90 8.83
CA TYR A 105 -2.65 5.59 7.55
C TYR A 105 -2.59 4.63 6.37
N ILE A 106 -3.55 4.77 5.46
CA ILE A 106 -3.55 4.17 4.13
C ILE A 106 -3.73 5.31 3.13
N PHE A 107 -2.85 5.39 2.14
CA PHE A 107 -2.98 6.32 1.02
C PHE A 107 -2.95 5.54 -0.29
N THR A 108 -3.89 5.87 -1.18
CA THR A 108 -4.03 5.22 -2.48
C THR A 108 -4.33 6.25 -3.58
N ILE A 109 -3.53 6.27 -4.64
CA ILE A 109 -3.80 7.04 -5.85
C ILE A 109 -3.52 6.17 -7.07
N ASP A 110 -4.39 6.23 -8.07
CA ASP A 110 -4.24 5.51 -9.35
C ASP A 110 -3.95 4.01 -9.16
N CYS A 111 -4.77 3.37 -8.32
CA CYS A 111 -4.73 1.95 -7.98
C CYS A 111 -6.09 1.30 -8.30
N ASP A 112 -6.61 1.53 -9.50
CA ASP A 112 -8.01 1.28 -9.85
C ASP A 112 -8.44 -0.19 -9.80
N GLU A 113 -7.50 -1.13 -9.96
CA GLU A 113 -7.77 -2.57 -9.83
C GLU A 113 -7.78 -3.06 -8.36
N LEU A 114 -7.39 -2.22 -7.39
CA LEU A 114 -7.31 -2.59 -5.98
C LEU A 114 -8.71 -2.54 -5.36
N LYS A 115 -9.41 -3.66 -5.42
CA LYS A 115 -10.80 -3.77 -4.94
C LYS A 115 -10.91 -4.22 -3.49
N LYS A 116 -9.83 -4.71 -2.88
CA LYS A 116 -9.87 -5.27 -1.52
C LYS A 116 -8.72 -4.73 -0.69
N LEU A 117 -9.07 -4.24 0.50
CA LEU A 117 -8.10 -3.95 1.55
C LEU A 117 -8.06 -5.13 2.53
N PRO A 118 -6.88 -5.53 3.04
CA PRO A 118 -6.77 -6.60 4.02
C PRO A 118 -7.17 -6.11 5.42
N LEU A 119 -8.38 -5.54 5.54
CA LEU A 119 -8.98 -5.01 6.76
C LEU A 119 -10.12 -5.90 7.21
N ASN A 120 -10.23 -6.12 8.52
CA ASN A 120 -11.39 -6.74 9.14
C ASN A 120 -11.77 -6.01 10.44
N SER A 121 -12.74 -6.57 11.16
CA SER A 121 -13.19 -6.05 12.45
C SER A 121 -12.11 -5.96 13.53
N ASP A 122 -11.02 -6.73 13.45
CA ASP A 122 -9.88 -6.62 14.36
C ASP A 122 -8.98 -5.44 14.00
N SER A 123 -8.82 -5.12 12.71
CA SER A 123 -8.04 -3.96 12.24
C SER A 123 -8.63 -2.62 12.70
N ALA A 124 -9.92 -2.60 13.06
CA ALA A 124 -10.61 -1.41 13.57
C ALA A 124 -10.41 -1.18 15.07
N LYS A 125 -9.87 -2.15 15.81
CA LYS A 125 -9.75 -2.06 17.27
C LYS A 125 -8.50 -1.27 17.65
N GLY A 126 -8.71 -0.04 18.12
CA GLY A 126 -7.74 0.68 18.95
C GLY A 126 -6.95 1.82 18.31
N ASN A 127 -7.02 2.02 16.98
CA ASN A 127 -6.34 3.14 16.31
C ASN A 127 -7.30 3.95 15.45
N LEU A 128 -7.09 5.27 15.42
CA LEU A 128 -7.73 6.16 14.44
C LEU A 128 -7.07 5.93 13.08
N LEU A 129 -7.64 5.05 12.26
CA LEU A 129 -7.21 4.85 10.89
C LEU A 129 -7.73 6.00 10.02
N THR A 130 -6.84 6.60 9.24
CA THR A 130 -7.19 7.50 8.12
C THR A 130 -6.91 6.78 6.81
N ILE A 131 -7.89 6.78 5.91
CA ILE A 131 -7.75 6.24 4.56
C ILE A 131 -7.95 7.39 3.59
N GLU A 132 -6.97 7.62 2.73
CA GLU A 132 -7.00 8.67 1.72
C GLU A 132 -6.88 8.07 0.33
N GLY A 133 -7.69 8.58 -0.59
CA GLY A 133 -7.59 8.22 -1.99
C GLY A 133 -8.70 8.80 -2.87
N ASN A 134 -8.76 8.31 -4.11
CA ASN A 134 -9.78 8.73 -5.06
C ASN A 134 -11.18 8.24 -4.62
N GLU A 135 -12.19 9.11 -4.70
CA GLU A 135 -13.59 8.74 -4.39
C GLU A 135 -14.11 7.59 -5.25
N ASN A 136 -13.74 7.58 -6.54
CA ASN A 136 -14.15 6.53 -7.47
C ASN A 136 -13.55 5.18 -7.06
N TRP A 137 -12.27 5.17 -6.66
CA TRP A 137 -11.63 3.97 -6.13
C TRP A 137 -12.34 3.50 -4.85
N TRP A 138 -12.58 4.40 -3.91
CA TRP A 138 -13.24 4.07 -2.65
C TRP A 138 -14.63 3.47 -2.85
N ALA A 139 -15.40 3.97 -3.82
CA ALA A 139 -16.71 3.43 -4.18
C ALA A 139 -16.66 2.01 -4.76
N THR A 140 -15.50 1.57 -5.27
CA THR A 140 -15.30 0.22 -5.83
C THR A 140 -14.81 -0.82 -4.81
N ILE A 141 -14.49 -0.41 -3.58
CA ILE A 141 -13.98 -1.32 -2.55
C ILE A 141 -15.04 -2.38 -2.19
N GLU A 142 -14.64 -3.63 -2.32
CA GLU A 142 -15.37 -4.81 -1.90
C GLU A 142 -15.08 -5.10 -0.42
N TRP A 143 -16.11 -5.00 0.41
CA TRP A 143 -16.04 -5.26 1.84
C TRP A 143 -16.45 -6.70 2.16
N GLU A 144 -15.86 -7.28 3.21
CA GLU A 144 -16.23 -8.62 3.69
C GLU A 144 -17.71 -8.72 4.05
N ASN A 145 -18.23 -7.70 4.74
CA ASN A 145 -19.62 -7.56 5.15
C ASN A 145 -19.94 -6.09 5.42
N GLU A 146 -21.23 -5.78 5.57
CA GLU A 146 -21.70 -4.42 5.84
C GLU A 146 -21.15 -3.85 7.15
N ALA A 147 -20.95 -4.68 8.18
CA ALA A 147 -20.41 -4.21 9.46
C ALA A 147 -18.96 -3.74 9.32
N THR A 148 -18.11 -4.45 8.57
CA THR A 148 -16.73 -4.00 8.27
C THR A 148 -16.75 -2.69 7.48
N ARG A 149 -17.62 -2.56 6.47
CA ARG A 149 -17.79 -1.31 5.71
C ARG A 149 -18.14 -0.15 6.63
N ASP A 150 -19.18 -0.29 7.44
CA ASP A 150 -19.72 0.80 8.25
C ASP A 150 -18.73 1.27 9.33
N VAL A 151 -17.83 0.38 9.77
CA VAL A 151 -16.73 0.72 10.69
C VAL A 151 -15.65 1.58 10.03
N PHE A 152 -15.29 1.32 8.76
CA PHE A 152 -14.22 2.04 8.07
C PHE A 152 -14.71 3.22 7.21
N LEU A 153 -16.01 3.31 6.93
CA LEU A 153 -16.59 4.41 6.17
C LEU A 153 -16.25 5.80 6.76
N PRO A 154 -16.26 6.01 8.09
CA PRO A 154 -15.85 7.29 8.70
C PRO A 154 -14.35 7.59 8.61
N SER A 155 -13.51 6.58 8.31
CA SER A 155 -12.06 6.74 8.20
C SER A 155 -11.62 7.33 6.85
N PHE A 156 -12.49 7.32 5.85
CA PHE A 156 -12.15 7.77 4.50
C PHE A 156 -12.15 9.30 4.37
N LYS A 157 -11.12 9.82 3.69
CA LYS A 157 -10.98 11.21 3.31
C LYS A 157 -10.64 11.27 1.81
N PRO A 158 -11.49 11.88 0.97
CA PRO A 158 -11.21 11.97 -0.45
C PRO A 158 -10.00 12.86 -0.71
N VAL A 159 -9.13 12.43 -1.62
CA VAL A 159 -8.07 13.28 -2.16
C VAL A 159 -8.64 14.06 -3.33
N VAL A 160 -8.84 15.36 -3.14
CA VAL A 160 -9.14 16.27 -4.24
C VAL A 160 -7.84 16.54 -4.97
N LEU A 161 -7.63 15.86 -6.09
CA LEU A 161 -6.67 16.34 -7.08
C LEU A 161 -7.31 17.58 -7.69
N GLU A 162 -6.88 18.76 -7.27
CA GLU A 162 -7.14 19.98 -8.02
C GLU A 162 -6.53 19.77 -9.40
N ILE A 163 -7.36 19.30 -10.34
CA ILE A 163 -7.01 19.24 -11.75
C ILE A 163 -6.79 20.70 -12.10
N ALA A 164 -5.54 21.14 -12.15
CA ALA A 164 -5.24 22.43 -12.73
C ALA A 164 -5.90 22.41 -14.12
N GLU A 165 -6.80 23.36 -14.37
CA GLU A 165 -7.72 23.43 -15.52
C GLU A 165 -7.01 23.49 -16.90
N TRP A 166 -5.73 23.15 -16.98
CA TRP A 166 -4.89 23.19 -18.17
C TRP A 166 -5.13 22.05 -19.16
N LEU A 167 -5.89 21.00 -18.82
CA LEU A 167 -6.21 19.92 -19.77
C LEU A 167 -7.57 20.07 -20.50
N ILE A 168 -8.31 21.17 -20.29
CA ILE A 168 -9.55 21.45 -21.06
C ILE A 168 -9.26 22.33 -22.31
N LEU A 169 -8.00 22.67 -22.61
CA LEU A 169 -7.65 23.55 -23.73
C LEU A 169 -6.54 23.05 -24.68
N MET A 170 -6.39 21.74 -24.89
CA MET A 170 -5.65 21.21 -26.04
C MET A 170 -6.44 20.20 -26.85
#